data_AF-A0A348WHX2-F1
#
_entry.id   AF-A0A348WHX2-F1
#
_cell.length_a   1.000
_cell.length_b   1.000
_cell.length_c   1.000
_cell.angle_alpha   90.00
_cell.angle_beta   90.00
_cell.angle_gamma   90.00
#
_symmetry.space_group_name_H-M   'P 1'
#
loop_
_entity.id
_entity.type
_entity.pdbx_description
1 polymer ?
#
loop_
_entity_poly.entity_id
_entity_poly.type
_entity_poly.pdbx_seq_one_letter_code
_entity_poly.pdbx_strand_id
1 'polypeptide(L)' 'HYKPDRRFPLLQNYAASEAPQLPHGYPMMTMVAMVPPLWRRSMNPRVRRWRQMYYPEISDWKPYNKATNPPPR' A
#
# COMPACT_ATOMS: atom_id res chain seq x y z
N HIS A 1 -20.25 -3.69 9.08
CA HIS A 1 -19.75 -4.10 10.41
C HIS A 1 -19.81 -5.63 10.51
N TYR A 2 -18.68 -6.35 10.61
CA TYR A 2 -18.68 -7.83 10.61
C TYR A 2 -17.83 -8.52 11.69
N LYS A 3 -16.92 -7.86 12.43
CA LYS A 3 -16.23 -8.48 13.61
C LYS A 3 -15.81 -7.40 14.64
N PRO A 4 -16.46 -7.30 15.82
CA PRO A 4 -16.23 -6.22 16.78
C PRO A 4 -15.24 -6.54 17.93
N ASP A 5 -14.44 -7.62 17.86
CA ASP A 5 -13.57 -8.06 18.97
C ASP A 5 -12.04 -7.88 18.75
N ARG A 6 -11.62 -6.94 17.90
CA ARG A 6 -10.24 -6.40 18.01
C ARG A 6 -10.31 -5.05 18.69
N ARG A 7 -9.78 -4.98 19.92
CA ARG A 7 -9.28 -3.70 20.45
C ARG A 7 -8.32 -3.16 19.39
N PHE A 8 -8.63 -1.99 18.83
CA PHE A 8 -7.69 -1.26 17.98
C PHE A 8 -6.34 -1.30 18.67
N PRO A 9 -5.27 -1.83 18.06
CA PRO A 9 -3.96 -1.61 18.63
C PRO A 9 -3.81 -0.09 18.63
N LEU A 10 -3.75 0.45 19.85
CA LEU A 10 -3.24 1.77 20.15
C LEU A 10 -2.12 2.06 19.15
N LEU A 11 -2.14 3.23 18.51
CA LEU A 11 -1.01 3.73 17.73
C LEU A 11 0.26 3.35 18.50
N GLN A 12 0.99 2.35 18.02
CA GLN A 12 2.36 2.14 18.44
C GLN A 12 3.10 3.31 17.81
N ASN A 13 3.05 4.44 18.50
CA ASN A 13 3.87 5.59 18.21
C ASN A 13 5.30 5.14 18.48
N TYR A 14 5.97 4.69 17.42
CA TYR A 14 7.41 4.53 17.40
C TYR A 14 8.04 5.82 17.94
N ALA A 15 9.06 5.68 18.79
CA ALA A 15 9.66 6.78 19.52
C ALA A 15 10.12 7.89 18.56
N ALA A 16 9.99 9.15 18.98
CA ALA A 16 10.29 10.33 18.15
C ALA A 16 11.76 10.41 17.66
N SER A 17 12.65 9.56 18.17
CA SER A 17 14.03 9.39 17.72
C SER A 17 14.21 8.48 16.49
N GLU A 18 13.18 7.73 16.08
CA GLU A 18 13.15 6.95 14.83
C GLU A 18 12.46 7.70 13.67
N ALA A 19 11.95 8.91 13.90
CA ALA A 19 11.34 9.70 12.84
C ALA A 19 12.41 10.10 11.83
N PRO A 20 12.39 9.58 10.59
CA PRO A 20 13.39 9.94 9.59
C PRO A 20 13.20 11.42 9.25
N GLN A 21 14.10 12.27 9.73
CA GLN A 21 14.22 13.63 9.20
C GLN A 21 14.69 13.50 7.76
N LEU A 22 13.78 13.79 6.83
CA LEU A 22 14.03 13.62 5.41
C LEU A 22 14.87 14.79 4.87
N PRO A 23 16.02 14.52 4.21
CA PRO A 23 16.65 15.53 3.37
C PRO A 23 15.89 15.74 2.06
N HIS A 24 14.85 14.94 1.75
CA HIS A 24 13.97 15.10 0.59
C HIS A 24 12.52 15.07 1.07
N GLY A 25 11.98 16.26 1.34
CA GLY A 25 10.69 16.40 1.99
C GLY A 25 9.55 15.72 1.24
N TYR A 26 8.58 15.23 2.01
CA TYR A 26 7.19 15.00 1.64
C TYR A 26 6.65 15.81 0.45
N PRO A 27 6.95 17.12 0.26
CA PRO A 27 6.61 17.86 -0.95
C PRO A 27 6.93 17.15 -2.27
N MET A 28 8.09 16.50 -2.41
CA MET A 28 8.41 15.76 -3.64
C MET A 28 7.52 14.54 -3.83
N MET A 29 7.23 13.80 -2.77
CA MET A 29 6.29 12.67 -2.83
C MET A 29 4.86 13.13 -3.13
N THR A 30 4.43 14.26 -2.57
CA THR A 30 3.13 14.87 -2.83
C THR A 30 3.02 15.31 -4.28
N MET A 31 4.02 16.00 -4.83
CA MET A 31 4.04 16.41 -6.24
C MET A 31 4.01 15.19 -7.17
N VAL A 32 4.77 14.15 -6.87
CA VAL A 32 4.74 12.88 -7.63
C VAL A 32 3.36 12.22 -7.56
N ALA A 33 2.69 12.24 -6.40
CA ALA A 33 1.35 11.69 -6.22
C ALA A 33 0.29 12.48 -7.00
N MET A 34 0.47 13.80 -7.15
CA MET A 34 -0.39 14.67 -7.96
C MET A 34 -0.21 14.49 -9.47
N VAL A 35 0.84 13.78 -9.92
CA VAL A 35 1.10 13.50 -11.33
C VAL A 35 0.87 12.00 -11.60
N PRO A 36 -0.32 11.59 -12.08
CA PRO A 36 -0.68 10.18 -12.26
C PRO A 36 0.31 9.32 -13.07
N PRO A 37 0.97 9.80 -14.15
CA PRO A 37 1.94 8.97 -14.87
C PRO A 37 3.23 8.76 -14.06
N LEU A 38 3.67 9.76 -13.29
CA LEU A 38 4.88 9.68 -12.48
C LEU A 38 4.67 8.77 -11.25
N TRP A 39 3.52 8.92 -10.60
CA TRP A 39 3.08 8.01 -9.54
C TRP A 39 3.03 6.56 -10.01
N ARG A 40 2.36 6.29 -11.15
CA ARG A 40 2.26 4.93 -11.70
C ARG A 40 3.63 4.34 -12.04
N ARG A 41 4.56 5.14 -12.59
CA ARG A 41 5.93 4.69 -12.89
C ARG A 41 6.70 4.27 -11.63
N SER A 42 6.52 4.98 -10.53
CA SER A 42 7.18 4.68 -9.25
C SER A 42 6.51 3.51 -8.49
N MET A 43 5.17 3.47 -8.46
CA MET A 43 4.43 2.51 -7.64
C MET A 43 4.18 1.16 -8.33
N ASN A 44 3.94 1.12 -9.65
CA ASN A 44 3.71 -0.15 -10.35
C ASN A 44 4.81 -1.21 -10.13
N PRO A 45 6.13 -0.90 -10.18
CA PRO A 45 7.16 -1.91 -9.91
C PRO A 45 7.16 -2.37 -8.45
N ARG A 46 6.90 -1.46 -7.50
CA ARG A 46 6.81 -1.79 -6.06
C ARG A 46 5.63 -2.71 -5.78
N VAL A 47 4.47 -2.40 -6.35
CA VAL A 47 3.26 -3.24 -6.26
C VAL A 47 3.52 -4.62 -6.87
N ARG A 48 4.18 -4.70 -8.03
CA ARG A 48 4.54 -6.00 -8.64
C ARG A 48 5.45 -6.84 -7.74
N ARG A 49 6.48 -6.23 -7.13
CA ARG A 49 7.37 -6.94 -6.18
C ARG A 49 6.60 -7.42 -4.94
N TRP A 50 5.74 -6.57 -4.39
CA TRP A 50 4.90 -6.92 -3.25
C TRP A 50 3.96 -8.08 -3.58
N ARG A 51 3.31 -8.07 -4.75
CA ARG A 51 2.47 -9.18 -5.23
C ARG A 51 3.25 -10.49 -5.32
N GLN A 52 4.48 -10.45 -5.85
CA GLN A 52 5.35 -11.63 -5.95
C GLN A 52 5.77 -12.17 -4.58
N MET A 53 5.99 -11.30 -3.59
CA MET A 53 6.45 -11.70 -2.26
C MET A 53 5.33 -12.32 -1.40
N TYR A 54 4.14 -11.72 -1.42
CA TYR A 54 3.06 -12.09 -0.49
C TYR A 54 1.96 -12.94 -1.12
N TYR A 55 1.81 -12.91 -2.45
CA TYR A 55 0.76 -13.62 -3.17
C TYR A 55 1.29 -14.31 -4.43
N PRO A 56 2.33 -15.17 -4.31
CA PRO A 56 2.87 -15.89 -5.46
C PRO A 56 1.85 -16.81 -6.15
N GLU A 57 0.79 -17.23 -5.44
CA GLU A 57 -0.30 -18.06 -5.95
C GLU A 57 -1.27 -17.31 -6.88
N ILE A 58 -1.29 -15.97 -6.83
CA ILE A 58 -2.19 -15.15 -7.65
C ILE A 58 -1.48 -14.74 -8.95
N SER A 59 -1.72 -15.50 -10.01
CA SER A 59 -1.17 -15.26 -11.35
C SER A 59 -1.94 -14.19 -12.14
N ASP A 60 -3.27 -14.11 -11.98
CA ASP A 60 -4.11 -13.10 -12.64
C ASP A 60 -4.75 -12.12 -11.64
N TRP A 61 -4.36 -10.85 -11.76
CA TRP A 61 -4.88 -9.74 -10.96
C TRP A 61 -6.03 -8.99 -11.65
N LYS A 62 -6.43 -9.37 -12.88
CA LYS A 62 -7.53 -8.73 -13.61
C LYS A 62 -8.86 -8.77 -12.84
N PRO A 63 -9.25 -9.87 -12.16
CA PRO A 63 -10.51 -9.90 -11.40
C PRO A 63 -10.52 -8.89 -10.25
N TYR A 64 -9.39 -8.73 -9.56
CA TYR A 64 -9.25 -7.75 -8.48
C TYR A 64 -9.29 -6.31 -9.01
N ASN A 65 -8.64 -6.05 -10.14
CA ASN A 65 -8.65 -4.71 -10.75
C ASN A 65 -10.05 -4.32 -11.27
N LYS A 66 -10.87 -5.29 -11.66
CA LYS A 66 -12.24 -5.08 -12.18
C LYS A 66 -13.33 -5.23 -11.11
N ALA A 67 -12.96 -5.48 -9.85
CA ALA A 67 -13.89 -5.79 -8.76
C ALA A 67 -14.84 -6.97 -9.07
N THR A 68 -14.37 -7.96 -9.84
CA THR A 68 -15.11 -9.19 -10.20
C THR A 68 -14.55 -10.41 -9.48
N ASN A 69 -13.92 -10.23 -8.32
CA ASN A 69 -13.39 -11.33 -7.53
C ASN A 69 -14.53 -12.14 -6.90
N PRO A 70 -14.43 -13.48 -6.84
CA PRO A 70 -15.43 -14.30 -6.16
C PRO A 70 -15.50 -13.93 -4.67
N PRO A 71 -16.68 -14.03 -4.03
CA PRO A 71 -16.83 -13.75 -2.62
C PRO A 71 -15.91 -14.68 -1.79
N PRO A 72 -15.29 -14.18 -0.71
CA PRO A 72 -14.47 -15.02 0.16
C PRO A 72 -15.33 -16.15 0.75
N ARG A 73 -14.82 -17.38 0.68
CA ARG A 73 -15.41 -18.56 1.34
C ARG A 73 -15.19 -18.53 2.84
#